data_AF-A0A660L8Z6-F1
#
_entry.id   AF-A0A660L8Z6-F1
#
_cell.length_a   1.000
_cell.length_b   1.000
_cell.length_c   1.000
_cell.angle_alpha   90.00
_cell.angle_beta   90.00
_cell.angle_gamma   90.00
#
_symmetry.space_group_name_H-M   'P 1'
#
loop_
_entity.id
_entity.type
_entity.pdbx_description
1 polymer ?
#
loop_
_entity_poly.entity_id
_entity_poly.type
_entity_poly.pdbx_seq_one_letter_code
_entity_poly.pdbx_strand_id
1 'polypeptide(L)'
;MSLMTVFRQGPARALIAVALMLLTAAGAAGVASGDPHPPVATVAAVCADFPNQAAAQRAANTVDADGDGLYCESLPCPCLKPSTPSPTRTPVATATTTPPADAPQPTGCTRPSGVQSISFSKTTYPTIKRHAERAIRKGWPEILVLNRPGADARRERLLEGRPTRPGRDRDEYPPAVGRGRGAGLTEGRNPRGWKASVAHVPSAENRSHGSTLGTKLRRFCDGTKFKYVFY
;
A
#
# COMPACT_ATOMS: atom_id res chain seq x y z
N MET A 1 -68.73 -43.51 -23.42
CA MET A 1 -69.01 -42.14 -22.90
C MET A 1 -67.68 -41.39 -22.90
N SER A 2 -67.18 -40.90 -24.04
CA SER A 2 -67.40 -39.56 -24.65
C SER A 2 -67.23 -38.37 -23.70
N LEU A 3 -66.04 -37.74 -23.73
CA LEU A 3 -65.75 -36.34 -24.16
C LEU A 3 -64.24 -36.13 -23.93
N MET A 4 -63.36 -36.16 -24.94
CA MET A 4 -62.99 -35.05 -25.84
C MET A 4 -62.87 -33.68 -25.16
N THR A 5 -61.62 -33.24 -24.96
CA THR A 5 -61.25 -31.84 -25.21
C THR A 5 -59.92 -31.81 -25.96
N VAL A 6 -59.97 -31.10 -27.08
CA VAL A 6 -59.03 -31.01 -28.19
C VAL A 6 -58.30 -29.66 -28.13
N PHE A 7 -57.00 -29.68 -28.45
CA PHE A 7 -56.16 -28.64 -29.08
C PHE A 7 -56.42 -27.15 -28.80
N ARG A 8 -55.33 -26.38 -28.62
CA ARG A 8 -54.72 -25.67 -29.78
C ARG A 8 -53.34 -25.06 -29.49
N GLN A 9 -52.44 -25.31 -30.44
CA GLN A 9 -51.13 -24.71 -30.65
C GLN A 9 -51.24 -23.32 -31.29
N GLY A 10 -50.16 -22.54 -31.20
CA GLY A 10 -49.86 -21.49 -32.17
C GLY A 10 -48.52 -20.76 -31.92
N PRO A 11 -47.50 -20.98 -32.77
CA PRO A 11 -46.30 -20.16 -32.87
C PRO A 11 -46.30 -19.30 -34.15
N ALA A 12 -45.88 -18.04 -34.09
CA ALA A 12 -45.51 -17.23 -35.28
C ALA A 12 -44.66 -16.04 -34.83
N ARG A 13 -43.34 -16.01 -35.10
CA ARG A 13 -42.67 -15.65 -36.36
C ARG A 13 -42.77 -14.15 -36.70
N ALA A 14 -41.58 -13.54 -36.72
CA ALA A 14 -41.17 -12.25 -37.25
C ALA A 14 -41.87 -11.81 -38.56
N LEU A 15 -41.92 -10.48 -38.80
CA LEU A 15 -41.78 -9.76 -40.10
C LEU A 15 -41.82 -8.23 -39.79
N ILE A 16 -40.71 -7.49 -39.91
CA ILE A 16 -40.28 -6.57 -41.00
C ILE A 16 -40.97 -5.17 -41.04
N ALA A 17 -40.13 -4.14 -40.78
CA ALA A 17 -40.02 -2.75 -41.25
C ALA A 17 -41.16 -2.03 -42.04
N VAL A 18 -41.36 -0.73 -41.77
CA VAL A 18 -40.93 0.42 -42.62
C VAL A 18 -41.33 1.75 -41.94
N ALA A 19 -40.51 2.77 -42.18
CA ALA A 19 -40.41 4.07 -41.52
C ALA A 19 -41.52 5.10 -41.88
N LEU A 20 -41.69 6.11 -41.02
CA LEU A 20 -41.78 7.50 -41.49
C LEU A 20 -41.11 8.45 -40.48
N MET A 21 -40.10 9.17 -40.98
CA MET A 21 -39.46 10.30 -40.30
C MET A 21 -40.47 11.43 -40.09
N LEU A 22 -40.36 12.14 -38.95
CA LEU A 22 -40.50 13.59 -38.92
C LEU A 22 -39.47 14.16 -37.93
N LEU A 23 -38.52 14.91 -38.50
CA LEU A 23 -37.59 15.79 -37.81
C LEU A 23 -38.36 16.91 -37.10
N THR A 24 -38.03 17.17 -35.83
CA THR A 24 -37.89 18.54 -35.33
C THR A 24 -36.66 18.63 -34.46
N ALA A 25 -35.63 19.28 -34.99
CA ALA A 25 -34.46 19.71 -34.28
C ALA A 25 -34.83 20.90 -33.38
N ALA A 26 -34.50 20.81 -32.10
CA ALA A 26 -34.30 21.96 -31.23
C ALA A 26 -33.02 21.70 -30.44
N GLY A 27 -31.90 22.16 -31.01
CA GLY A 27 -30.64 22.22 -30.31
C GLY A 27 -30.71 23.28 -29.22
N ALA A 28 -30.45 22.87 -27.99
CA ALA A 28 -29.93 23.75 -26.96
C ALA A 28 -28.65 23.08 -26.45
N ALA A 29 -27.53 23.76 -26.68
CA ALA A 29 -26.20 23.34 -26.28
C ALA A 29 -26.16 23.10 -24.76
N GLY A 30 -26.10 21.82 -24.38
CA GLY A 30 -25.62 21.43 -23.07
C GLY A 30 -24.11 21.65 -23.04
N VAL A 31 -23.70 22.86 -22.70
CA VAL A 31 -22.32 23.14 -22.30
C VAL A 31 -21.98 22.21 -21.15
N ALA A 32 -21.12 21.23 -21.44
CA ALA A 32 -20.37 20.54 -20.42
C ALA A 32 -19.50 21.59 -19.72
N SER A 33 -19.94 22.09 -18.57
CA SER A 33 -19.06 22.75 -17.61
C SER A 33 -18.15 21.69 -17.00
N GLY A 34 -17.27 21.11 -17.83
CA GLY A 34 -15.98 20.69 -17.35
C GLY A 34 -15.20 21.98 -17.21
N ASP A 35 -14.94 22.40 -15.97
CA ASP A 35 -13.93 23.42 -15.73
C ASP A 35 -12.67 23.02 -16.49
N PRO A 36 -12.18 23.81 -17.45
CA PRO A 36 -10.84 23.68 -17.94
C PRO A 36 -9.95 24.29 -16.86
N HIS A 37 -9.87 23.65 -15.70
CA HIS A 37 -8.73 23.90 -14.85
C HIS A 37 -7.53 23.37 -15.65
N PRO A 38 -6.58 24.23 -16.06
CA PRO A 38 -5.28 23.71 -16.44
C PRO A 38 -4.79 22.82 -15.29
N PRO A 39 -3.95 21.80 -15.54
CA PRO A 39 -3.26 21.15 -14.42
C PRO A 39 -2.59 22.29 -13.64
N VAL A 40 -3.15 22.61 -12.47
CA VAL A 40 -2.54 23.56 -11.57
C VAL A 40 -1.27 22.84 -11.17
N ALA A 41 -0.15 23.24 -11.76
CA ALA A 41 1.15 22.87 -11.28
C ALA A 41 1.18 23.36 -9.84
N THR A 42 0.92 22.46 -8.90
CA THR A 42 1.16 22.74 -7.49
C THR A 42 2.64 23.06 -7.43
N VAL A 43 2.96 24.33 -7.16
CA VAL A 43 4.33 24.76 -6.89
C VAL A 43 4.85 23.78 -5.84
N ALA A 44 5.98 23.13 -6.14
CA ALA A 44 6.59 22.21 -5.19
C ALA A 44 6.76 22.96 -3.86
N ALA A 45 6.26 22.37 -2.77
CA ALA A 45 6.36 23.02 -1.48
C ALA A 45 7.85 23.26 -1.17
N VAL A 46 8.16 24.42 -0.61
CA VAL A 46 9.52 24.76 -0.19
C VAL A 46 9.62 24.59 1.33
N CYS A 47 10.83 24.51 1.84
CA CYS A 47 11.04 24.31 3.28
C CYS A 47 10.40 25.41 4.16
N ALA A 48 10.23 26.62 3.63
CA ALA A 48 9.55 27.71 4.32
C ALA A 48 8.05 27.44 4.60
N ASP A 49 7.43 26.49 3.91
CA ASP A 49 6.02 26.14 4.08
C ASP A 49 5.78 25.23 5.31
N PHE A 50 6.84 24.80 6.00
CA PHE A 50 6.75 23.83 7.09
C PHE A 50 7.23 24.41 8.43
N PRO A 51 6.50 24.14 9.53
CA PRO A 51 6.85 24.66 10.86
C PRO A 51 8.08 23.97 11.49
N ASN A 52 8.49 22.78 11.00
CA ASN A 52 9.65 22.03 11.47
C ASN A 52 10.02 20.92 10.48
N GLN A 53 11.22 20.35 10.63
CA GLN A 53 11.70 19.26 9.77
C GLN A 53 10.73 18.06 9.76
N ALA A 54 10.16 17.71 10.92
CA ALA A 54 9.23 16.59 11.02
C ALA A 54 7.94 16.80 10.20
N ALA A 55 7.46 18.04 10.07
CA ALA A 55 6.31 18.37 9.23
C ALA A 55 6.66 18.26 7.73
N ALA A 56 7.84 18.74 7.33
CA ALA A 56 8.35 18.57 5.97
C ALA A 56 8.53 17.07 5.63
N GLN A 57 9.10 16.29 6.56
CA GLN A 57 9.32 14.86 6.40
C GLN A 57 8.03 14.06 6.22
N ARG A 58 6.96 14.42 6.97
CA ARG A 58 5.64 13.77 6.82
C ARG A 58 4.96 14.12 5.51
N ALA A 59 5.17 15.34 5.02
CA ALA A 59 4.53 15.80 3.80
C ALA A 59 5.24 15.27 2.54
N ALA A 60 6.56 15.06 2.60
CA ALA A 60 7.38 14.46 1.53
C ALA A 60 7.14 15.09 0.15
N ASN A 61 6.84 16.39 0.13
CA ASN A 61 6.47 17.17 -1.04
C ASN A 61 7.41 18.37 -1.26
N THR A 62 8.56 18.39 -0.56
CA THR A 62 9.67 19.31 -0.79
C THR A 62 10.82 18.60 -1.52
N VAL A 63 11.77 19.36 -2.05
CA VAL A 63 12.99 18.81 -2.66
C VAL A 63 13.94 18.37 -1.55
N ASP A 64 14.31 17.10 -1.57
CA ASP A 64 15.47 16.55 -0.84
C ASP A 64 16.73 16.92 -1.63
N ALA A 65 17.51 17.87 -1.10
CA ALA A 65 18.57 18.53 -1.85
C ALA A 65 19.83 17.68 -2.00
N ASP A 66 20.11 16.79 -1.05
CA ASP A 66 21.28 15.91 -1.03
C ASP A 66 20.92 14.43 -1.24
N GLY A 67 19.62 14.09 -1.24
CA GLY A 67 19.12 12.77 -1.61
C GLY A 67 19.31 11.73 -0.50
N ASP A 68 19.48 12.18 0.74
CA ASP A 68 19.72 11.31 1.90
C ASP A 68 18.43 10.81 2.57
N GLY A 69 17.28 11.30 2.10
CA GLY A 69 15.95 10.96 2.61
C GLY A 69 15.45 11.86 3.74
N LEU A 70 16.17 12.95 4.07
CA LEU A 70 15.77 13.96 5.06
C LEU A 70 15.36 15.27 4.38
N TYR A 71 14.08 15.61 4.52
CA TYR A 71 13.55 16.85 3.95
C TYR A 71 13.80 18.03 4.89
N CYS A 72 14.31 19.14 4.35
CA CYS A 72 14.37 20.44 5.03
C CYS A 72 15.13 20.43 6.37
N GLU A 73 16.37 19.91 6.36
CA GLU A 73 17.26 19.80 7.52
C GLU A 73 17.58 21.10 8.25
N SER A 74 17.40 22.23 7.58
CA SER A 74 17.57 23.56 8.16
C SER A 74 16.43 23.95 9.10
N LEU A 75 15.29 23.25 9.06
CA LEU A 75 14.18 23.49 9.97
C LEU A 75 14.46 22.88 11.35
N PRO A 76 13.91 23.45 12.44
CA PRO A 76 14.10 22.90 13.77
C PRO A 76 13.67 21.42 13.85
N CYS A 77 14.56 20.57 14.35
CA CYS A 77 14.32 19.15 14.56
C CYS A 77 14.10 18.91 16.05
N PRO A 78 12.86 18.96 16.59
CA PRO A 78 12.62 18.76 18.01
C PRO A 78 13.01 17.35 18.52
N CYS A 79 13.38 16.42 17.63
CA CYS A 79 13.81 15.06 17.95
C CYS A 79 15.33 14.81 17.88
N LEU A 80 16.14 15.74 17.36
CA LEU A 80 17.60 15.62 17.34
C LEU A 80 18.19 16.61 18.36
N LYS A 81 18.87 16.07 19.38
CA LYS A 81 19.67 16.90 20.29
C LYS A 81 20.77 17.62 19.48
N PRO A 82 21.15 18.86 19.84
CA PRO A 82 22.16 19.61 19.08
C PRO A 82 23.48 18.84 19.05
N SER A 83 23.94 18.52 17.83
CA SER A 83 25.16 17.79 17.55
C SER A 83 26.38 18.71 17.62
N THR A 84 27.38 18.26 18.40
CA THR A 84 28.77 18.73 18.43
C THR A 84 29.38 18.74 17.02
N PRO A 85 30.20 19.74 16.65
CA PRO A 85 30.79 19.81 15.32
C PRO A 85 31.90 18.76 15.16
N SER A 86 31.94 18.10 14.01
CA SER A 86 33.10 17.33 13.56
C SER A 86 33.33 17.49 12.05
N PRO A 87 34.58 17.31 11.60
CA PRO A 87 35.18 18.26 10.68
C PRO A 87 34.92 17.94 9.21
N THR A 88 34.90 19.03 8.45
CA THR A 88 35.13 19.20 7.01
C THR A 88 35.48 17.94 6.22
N ARG A 89 34.57 17.48 5.36
CA ARG A 89 34.91 16.63 4.20
C ARG A 89 34.84 17.45 2.92
N THR A 90 36.00 17.53 2.28
CA THR A 90 36.29 18.02 0.93
C THR A 90 35.41 17.32 -0.12
N PRO A 91 34.99 18.02 -1.21
CA PRO A 91 34.05 17.49 -2.19
C PRO A 91 34.71 16.42 -3.09
N VAL A 92 34.01 15.30 -3.30
CA VAL A 92 34.34 14.32 -4.35
C VAL A 92 33.26 14.36 -5.43
N ALA A 93 33.75 14.28 -6.65
CA ALA A 93 33.10 14.65 -7.89
C ALA A 93 31.86 13.83 -8.29
N THR A 94 31.01 14.54 -9.01
CA THR A 94 29.96 14.15 -9.96
C THR A 94 30.00 12.69 -10.44
N ALA A 95 28.91 11.96 -10.17
CA ALA A 95 28.53 10.78 -10.93
C ALA A 95 27.04 10.83 -11.31
N THR A 96 26.82 10.56 -12.58
CA THR A 96 25.60 10.62 -13.39
C THR A 96 24.42 9.76 -12.88
N THR A 97 23.24 10.39 -12.87
CA THR A 97 21.86 9.88 -13.04
C THR A 97 21.57 8.38 -12.79
N THR A 98 20.87 8.07 -11.69
CA THR A 98 19.87 6.97 -11.56
C THR A 98 18.93 7.30 -10.37
N PRO A 99 17.59 7.09 -10.46
CA PRO A 99 16.65 7.43 -9.37
C PRO A 99 16.92 6.60 -8.10
N PRO A 100 16.77 7.18 -6.88
CA PRO A 100 17.11 6.47 -5.64
C PRO A 100 16.01 5.47 -5.30
N ALA A 101 16.34 4.19 -5.44
CA ALA A 101 15.52 3.07 -5.02
C ALA A 101 16.32 2.15 -4.11
N ASP A 102 17.04 2.66 -3.13
CA ASP A 102 17.68 1.82 -2.11
C ASP A 102 17.86 2.59 -0.80
N ALA A 103 16.94 2.34 0.14
CA ALA A 103 17.30 2.51 1.56
C ALA A 103 18.45 1.56 1.89
N PRO A 104 19.35 1.89 2.84
CA PRO A 104 20.55 1.11 3.11
C PRO A 104 20.23 -0.36 3.39
N GLN A 105 20.61 -1.25 2.47
CA GLN A 105 20.56 -2.68 2.71
C GLN A 105 21.65 -3.02 3.73
N PRO A 106 21.38 -3.86 4.75
CA PRO A 106 22.43 -4.33 5.63
C PRO A 106 23.46 -5.11 4.81
N THR A 107 24.70 -4.63 4.80
CA THR A 107 25.86 -5.35 4.27
C THR A 107 25.92 -6.72 4.95
N GLY A 108 25.61 -7.79 4.20
CA GLY A 108 25.62 -9.17 4.71
C GLY A 108 24.27 -9.90 4.83
N CYS A 109 23.19 -9.41 4.22
CA CYS A 109 21.93 -10.17 4.17
C CYS A 109 21.98 -11.37 3.20
N THR A 110 21.18 -12.41 3.47
CA THR A 110 21.04 -13.62 2.65
C THR A 110 19.88 -13.51 1.65
N ARG A 111 20.07 -14.01 0.42
CA ARG A 111 19.04 -14.12 -0.64
C ARG A 111 18.71 -15.58 -0.94
N PRO A 112 17.92 -16.27 -0.10
CA PRO A 112 17.53 -17.64 -0.40
C PRO A 112 16.60 -17.68 -1.62
N SER A 113 16.74 -18.72 -2.46
CA SER A 113 15.91 -18.91 -3.66
C SER A 113 14.49 -19.39 -3.36
N GLY A 114 14.30 -20.10 -2.24
CA GLY A 114 13.02 -20.67 -1.82
C GLY A 114 12.21 -19.78 -0.86
N VAL A 115 10.94 -20.15 -0.66
CA VAL A 115 10.05 -19.51 0.32
C VAL A 115 10.50 -19.86 1.74
N GLN A 116 10.76 -18.84 2.55
CA GLN A 116 11.18 -18.99 3.93
C GLN A 116 9.98 -19.17 4.87
N SER A 117 9.96 -20.25 5.63
CA SER A 117 8.98 -20.46 6.69
C SER A 117 9.36 -19.65 7.93
N ILE A 118 8.54 -18.64 8.25
CA ILE A 118 8.70 -17.84 9.46
C ILE A 118 7.72 -18.37 10.50
N SER A 119 8.23 -19.18 11.42
CA SER A 119 7.40 -19.93 12.37
C SER A 119 7.02 -19.10 13.60
N PHE A 120 5.79 -19.20 14.11
CA PHE A 120 5.29 -18.51 15.30
C PHE A 120 4.54 -19.50 16.19
N SER A 121 4.68 -19.39 17.51
CA SER A 121 3.93 -20.22 18.45
C SER A 121 2.44 -19.85 18.39
N LYS A 122 1.55 -20.83 18.13
CA LYS A 122 0.10 -20.58 18.11
C LYS A 122 -0.47 -20.28 19.50
N THR A 123 0.20 -20.72 20.55
CA THR A 123 -0.19 -20.44 21.94
C THR A 123 0.25 -19.06 22.39
N THR A 124 1.39 -18.58 21.89
CA THR A 124 1.88 -17.21 22.17
C THR A 124 1.16 -16.17 21.33
N TYR A 125 0.81 -16.49 20.07
CA TYR A 125 0.21 -15.54 19.11
C TYR A 125 -1.16 -15.99 18.55
N PRO A 126 -2.14 -16.34 19.41
CA PRO A 126 -3.43 -16.89 18.97
C PRO A 126 -4.30 -15.88 18.21
N THR A 127 -4.23 -14.58 18.53
CA THR A 127 -5.03 -13.56 17.84
C THR A 127 -4.43 -13.17 16.51
N ILE A 128 -3.09 -13.12 16.43
CA ILE A 128 -2.38 -12.90 15.17
C ILE A 128 -2.62 -14.06 14.19
N LYS A 129 -2.49 -15.31 14.65
CA LYS A 129 -2.83 -16.50 13.85
C LYS A 129 -4.22 -16.39 13.24
N ARG A 130 -5.22 -16.10 14.09
CA ARG A 130 -6.61 -15.98 13.66
C ARG A 130 -6.82 -14.85 12.64
N HIS A 131 -6.10 -13.73 12.77
CA HIS A 131 -6.17 -12.63 11.81
C HIS A 131 -5.56 -13.05 10.46
N ALA A 132 -4.33 -13.56 10.46
CA ALA A 132 -3.62 -14.02 9.27
C ALA A 132 -4.43 -15.07 8.50
N GLU A 133 -4.90 -16.13 9.18
CA GLU A 133 -5.69 -17.19 8.55
C GLU A 133 -7.00 -16.67 7.93
N ARG A 134 -7.67 -15.71 8.59
CA ARG A 134 -8.89 -15.10 8.07
C ARG A 134 -8.61 -14.21 6.87
N ALA A 135 -7.50 -13.47 6.89
CA ALA A 135 -7.08 -12.66 5.76
C ALA A 135 -6.77 -13.57 4.55
N ILE A 136 -5.99 -14.63 4.74
CA ILE A 136 -5.69 -15.59 3.66
C ILE A 136 -6.97 -16.19 3.08
N ARG A 137 -7.92 -16.63 3.92
CA ARG A 137 -9.24 -17.10 3.46
C ARG A 137 -10.05 -16.07 2.68
N LYS A 138 -9.78 -14.78 2.87
CA LYS A 138 -10.41 -13.67 2.14
C LYS A 138 -9.64 -13.27 0.86
N GLY A 139 -8.62 -14.04 0.46
CA GLY A 139 -7.86 -13.80 -0.76
C GLY A 139 -6.62 -12.91 -0.59
N TRP A 140 -6.16 -12.70 0.64
CA TRP A 140 -4.83 -12.10 0.88
C TRP A 140 -3.73 -13.15 0.64
N PRO A 141 -2.52 -12.75 0.17
CA PRO A 141 -1.46 -13.69 -0.17
C PRO A 141 -0.95 -14.48 1.04
N GLU A 142 -0.80 -15.79 0.87
CA GLU A 142 -0.08 -16.64 1.83
C GLU A 142 1.44 -16.47 1.72
N ILE A 143 1.96 -16.35 0.48
CA ILE A 143 3.37 -16.12 0.20
C ILE A 143 3.61 -14.63 0.05
N LEU A 144 4.43 -14.10 0.95
CA LEU A 144 4.83 -12.71 1.01
C LEU A 144 6.24 -12.52 0.46
N VAL A 145 6.53 -11.30 0.03
CA VAL A 145 7.83 -10.82 -0.45
C VAL A 145 8.28 -9.71 0.48
N LEU A 146 9.46 -9.86 1.04
CA LEU A 146 10.06 -8.89 1.94
C LEU A 146 10.38 -7.59 1.19
N ASN A 147 9.88 -6.46 1.69
CA ASN A 147 10.12 -5.15 1.12
C ASN A 147 10.05 -4.11 2.24
N ARG A 148 11.20 -3.69 2.74
CA ARG A 148 11.30 -2.68 3.79
C ARG A 148 11.10 -1.23 3.31
N PRO A 149 11.65 -0.80 2.15
CA PRO A 149 11.48 0.57 1.68
C PRO A 149 10.01 0.98 1.61
N GLY A 150 9.67 2.12 2.21
CA GLY A 150 8.31 2.67 2.25
C GLY A 150 7.31 1.90 3.12
N ALA A 151 7.75 1.04 4.06
CA ALA A 151 6.85 0.34 4.97
C ALA A 151 6.02 1.30 5.83
N ASP A 152 6.64 2.34 6.38
CA ASP A 152 5.95 3.32 7.23
C ASP A 152 4.89 4.10 6.45
N ALA A 153 5.24 4.62 5.27
CA ALA A 153 4.29 5.30 4.39
C ALA A 153 3.09 4.41 4.00
N ARG A 154 3.32 3.10 3.78
CA ARG A 154 2.22 2.16 3.53
C ARG A 154 1.30 2.01 4.74
N ARG A 155 1.88 1.87 5.93
CA ARG A 155 1.15 1.73 7.19
C ARG A 155 0.33 2.98 7.49
N GLU A 156 0.92 4.16 7.35
CA GLU A 156 0.23 5.44 7.55
C GLU A 156 -0.98 5.56 6.62
N ARG A 157 -0.77 5.35 5.32
CA ARG A 157 -1.85 5.36 4.32
C ARG A 157 -2.91 4.30 4.58
N LEU A 158 -2.52 3.11 5.05
CA LEU A 158 -3.46 2.03 5.38
C LEU A 158 -4.38 2.39 6.56
N LEU A 159 -3.81 3.10 7.53
CA LEU A 159 -4.39 3.36 8.83
C LEU A 159 -5.03 4.74 8.95
N GLU A 160 -4.97 5.55 7.89
CA GLU A 160 -5.65 6.83 7.77
C GLU A 160 -7.16 6.70 8.06
N GLY A 161 -7.69 7.59 8.90
CA GLY A 161 -9.10 7.61 9.31
C GLY A 161 -9.57 6.41 10.16
N ARG A 162 -8.72 5.41 10.44
CA ARG A 162 -9.10 4.26 11.26
C ARG A 162 -8.91 4.57 12.75
N PRO A 163 -9.94 4.47 13.60
CA PRO A 163 -9.78 4.77 15.01
C PRO A 163 -8.84 3.79 15.73
N THR A 164 -8.05 4.32 16.65
CA THR A 164 -7.31 3.52 17.65
C THR A 164 -8.26 3.00 18.73
N ARG A 165 -7.82 2.01 19.50
CA ARG A 165 -8.58 1.46 20.63
C ARG A 165 -7.65 1.27 21.83
N PRO A 166 -8.02 1.69 23.05
CA PRO A 166 -7.20 1.46 24.23
C PRO A 166 -6.84 -0.02 24.40
N GLY A 167 -5.57 -0.30 24.72
CA GLY A 167 -5.05 -1.66 24.91
C GLY A 167 -5.00 -2.53 23.64
N ARG A 168 -5.31 -1.97 22.46
CA ARG A 168 -5.26 -2.70 21.20
C ARG A 168 -4.51 -1.96 20.11
N ASP A 169 -3.72 -2.74 19.37
CA ASP A 169 -3.04 -2.26 18.18
C ASP A 169 -3.82 -2.72 16.92
N ARG A 170 -3.65 -1.99 15.82
CA ARG A 170 -4.20 -2.34 14.51
C ARG A 170 -3.16 -3.23 13.81
N ASP A 171 -3.36 -4.54 13.87
CA ASP A 171 -2.54 -5.52 13.14
C ASP A 171 -2.88 -5.49 11.66
N GLU A 172 -1.88 -5.79 10.83
CA GLU A 172 -1.92 -5.68 9.38
C GLU A 172 -1.53 -7.04 8.77
N TYR A 173 -2.38 -7.57 7.88
CA TYR A 173 -2.02 -8.73 7.07
C TYR A 173 -2.33 -8.49 5.59
N PRO A 174 -1.32 -8.45 4.71
CA PRO A 174 0.12 -8.57 4.98
C PRO A 174 0.66 -7.47 5.92
N PRO A 175 1.74 -7.74 6.68
CA PRO A 175 2.42 -6.70 7.46
C PRO A 175 3.00 -5.65 6.50
N ALA A 176 3.24 -4.42 6.98
CA ALA A 176 3.76 -3.33 6.15
C ALA A 176 5.06 -3.67 5.36
N VAL A 177 5.89 -4.57 5.90
CA VAL A 177 7.13 -5.08 5.26
C VAL A 177 6.91 -6.28 4.32
N GLY A 178 5.73 -6.88 4.33
CA GLY A 178 5.36 -8.04 3.52
C GLY A 178 4.46 -7.65 2.37
N ARG A 179 4.80 -8.08 1.15
CA ARG A 179 4.07 -7.74 -0.07
C ARG A 179 3.70 -9.00 -0.83
N GLY A 180 2.76 -8.95 -1.77
CA GLY A 180 2.36 -10.14 -2.52
C GLY A 180 1.31 -9.81 -3.57
N ARG A 181 0.74 -10.83 -4.22
CA ARG A 181 -0.41 -10.69 -5.12
C ARG A 181 -1.70 -10.97 -4.34
N GLY A 182 -2.75 -10.18 -4.52
CA GLY A 182 -4.02 -10.34 -3.79
C GLY A 182 -4.99 -9.18 -4.01
N ALA A 183 -6.20 -9.27 -3.44
CA ALA A 183 -7.21 -8.22 -3.58
C ALA A 183 -6.72 -6.86 -3.06
N GLY A 184 -6.58 -5.87 -3.94
CA GLY A 184 -6.01 -4.55 -3.59
C GLY A 184 -4.48 -4.46 -3.59
N LEU A 185 -3.81 -5.57 -3.91
CA LEU A 185 -2.38 -5.69 -4.22
C LEU A 185 -2.18 -5.94 -5.73
N THR A 186 -2.96 -5.24 -6.57
CA THR A 186 -3.03 -5.44 -8.03
C THR A 186 -1.75 -4.96 -8.75
N GLU A 187 -1.57 -5.51 -9.95
CA GLU A 187 -0.33 -5.74 -10.68
C GLU A 187 0.57 -4.53 -11.02
N GLY A 188 1.89 -4.79 -10.96
CA GLY A 188 2.94 -4.02 -11.58
C GLY A 188 4.20 -3.86 -10.70
N ARG A 189 5.34 -3.49 -11.33
CA ARG A 189 6.72 -3.71 -10.86
C ARG A 189 6.96 -3.51 -9.36
N ASN A 190 7.57 -4.56 -8.80
CA ASN A 190 7.81 -4.93 -7.40
C ASN A 190 8.11 -3.80 -6.41
N PRO A 191 7.29 -3.66 -5.34
CA PRO A 191 5.90 -4.11 -5.21
C PRO A 191 4.92 -2.93 -5.26
N ARG A 192 3.80 -3.13 -5.98
CA ARG A 192 2.64 -2.20 -6.09
C ARG A 192 1.49 -2.63 -5.16
N GLY A 193 0.74 -1.66 -4.63
CA GLY A 193 -0.40 -1.82 -3.69
C GLY A 193 -0.04 -1.76 -2.19
N TRP A 194 -0.72 -0.93 -1.41
CA TRP A 194 -0.45 -0.67 0.03
C TRP A 194 -1.51 -1.26 0.98
N LYS A 195 -2.58 -1.85 0.43
CA LYS A 195 -3.71 -2.32 1.22
C LYS A 195 -3.33 -3.58 2.02
N ALA A 196 -3.93 -3.74 3.19
CA ALA A 196 -3.87 -4.96 4.01
C ALA A 196 -5.22 -5.20 4.70
N SER A 197 -5.45 -6.43 5.16
CA SER A 197 -6.46 -6.72 6.17
C SER A 197 -6.04 -6.06 7.47
N VAL A 198 -6.96 -5.37 8.15
CA VAL A 198 -6.70 -4.71 9.43
C VAL A 198 -7.61 -5.28 10.51
N ALA A 199 -7.05 -5.62 11.67
CA ALA A 199 -7.80 -6.07 12.83
C ALA A 199 -7.24 -5.49 14.14
N HIS A 200 -8.13 -5.15 15.08
CA HIS A 200 -7.71 -4.75 16.43
C HIS A 200 -7.37 -5.97 17.29
N VAL A 201 -6.10 -6.10 17.67
CA VAL A 201 -5.54 -7.20 18.47
C VAL A 201 -4.95 -6.67 19.78
N PRO A 202 -4.77 -7.49 20.83
CA PRO A 202 -4.12 -7.06 22.07
C PRO A 202 -2.73 -6.46 21.80
N SER A 203 -2.46 -5.26 22.32
CA SER A 203 -1.20 -4.54 22.03
C SER A 203 0.05 -5.33 22.42
N ALA A 204 0.03 -6.03 23.56
CA ALA A 204 1.18 -6.82 24.02
C ALA A 204 1.53 -7.94 23.03
N GLU A 205 0.53 -8.69 22.57
CA GLU A 205 0.71 -9.76 21.58
C GLU A 205 1.21 -9.19 20.24
N ASN A 206 0.62 -8.10 19.77
CA ASN A 206 0.96 -7.49 18.48
C ASN A 206 2.41 -6.97 18.44
N ARG A 207 2.85 -6.28 19.49
CA ARG A 207 4.21 -5.73 19.59
C ARG A 207 5.23 -6.86 19.70
N SER A 208 4.93 -7.89 20.49
CA SER A 208 5.77 -9.08 20.61
C SER A 208 5.88 -9.83 19.27
N HIS A 209 4.78 -9.99 18.54
CA HIS A 209 4.76 -10.57 17.21
C HIS A 209 5.59 -9.75 16.22
N GLY A 210 5.40 -8.42 16.18
CA GLY A 210 6.15 -7.51 15.32
C GLY A 210 7.66 -7.56 15.56
N SER A 211 8.09 -7.54 16.82
CA SER A 211 9.50 -7.67 17.20
C SER A 211 10.09 -9.03 16.79
N THR A 212 9.34 -10.11 17.01
CA THR A 212 9.74 -11.47 16.62
C THR A 212 9.86 -11.60 15.10
N LEU A 213 8.89 -11.07 14.35
CA LEU A 213 8.89 -11.04 12.90
C LEU A 213 10.12 -10.27 12.39
N GLY A 214 10.36 -9.06 12.89
CA GLY A 214 11.51 -8.24 12.52
C GLY A 214 12.83 -8.96 12.77
N THR A 215 12.99 -9.57 13.94
CA THR A 215 14.16 -10.36 14.31
C THR A 215 14.40 -11.53 13.36
N LYS A 216 13.34 -12.27 12.97
CA LYS A 216 13.44 -13.40 12.05
C LYS A 216 13.75 -12.98 10.62
N LEU A 217 13.26 -11.82 10.20
CA LEU A 217 13.46 -11.29 8.85
C LEU A 217 14.80 -10.55 8.69
N ARG A 218 15.45 -10.08 9.77
CA ARG A 218 16.64 -9.20 9.70
C ARG A 218 17.78 -9.76 8.84
N ARG A 219 17.94 -11.09 8.80
CA ARG A 219 19.00 -11.76 8.02
C ARG A 219 18.72 -11.82 6.53
N PHE A 220 17.49 -11.55 6.10
CA PHE A 220 17.06 -11.73 4.72
C PHE A 220 17.02 -10.38 3.98
N CYS A 221 17.56 -10.38 2.76
CA CYS A 221 17.48 -9.21 1.89
C CYS A 221 16.04 -8.98 1.42
N ASP A 222 15.73 -7.74 1.05
CA ASP A 222 14.50 -7.46 0.32
C ASP A 222 14.39 -8.32 -0.95
N GLY A 223 13.16 -8.65 -1.33
CA GLY A 223 12.85 -9.64 -2.38
C GLY A 223 12.75 -11.08 -1.88
N THR A 224 13.21 -11.38 -0.66
CA THR A 224 13.07 -12.72 -0.07
C THR A 224 11.60 -13.11 0.08
N LYS A 225 11.21 -14.28 -0.44
CA LYS A 225 9.87 -14.83 -0.26
C LYS A 225 9.75 -15.48 1.10
N PHE A 226 8.65 -15.26 1.81
CA PHE A 226 8.40 -15.86 3.11
C PHE A 226 6.91 -16.12 3.33
N LYS A 227 6.60 -17.01 4.27
CA LYS A 227 5.22 -17.27 4.73
C LYS A 227 5.18 -17.48 6.23
N TYR A 228 4.01 -17.26 6.83
CA TYR A 228 3.81 -17.55 8.25
C TYR A 228 3.52 -19.03 8.45
N VAL A 229 4.13 -19.63 9.46
CA VAL A 229 3.82 -21.00 9.90
C VAL A 229 3.51 -20.94 11.39
N PHE A 230 2.34 -21.43 11.81
CA PHE A 230 1.99 -21.46 13.23
C PHE A 230 2.13 -22.89 13.77
N TYR A 231 2.98 -23.08 14.79
CA TYR A 231 3.23 -24.39 15.42
C TYR A 231 2.48 -24.53 16.74
#